data_AF-A0A1I6G5F9-F1
#
_entry.id   AF-A0A1I6G5F9-F1
#
_cell.length_a   1.000
_cell.length_b   1.000
_cell.length_c   1.000
_cell.angle_alpha   90.00
_cell.angle_beta   90.00
_cell.angle_gamma   90.00
#
_symmetry.space_group_name_H-M   'P 1'
#
loop_
_entity.id
_entity.type
_entity.pdbx_description
1 polymer ?
#
loop_
_entity_poly.entity_id
_entity_poly.type
_entity_poly.pdbx_seq_one_letter_code
_entity_poly.pdbx_strand_id
1 'polypeptide(L)'
;MIRPEIQDLFWRYFELLIGVAVSLVGVMIFNLHGLLWQGIGGLFAIAGVAISWTAWRRAQLTSKTHDGPGVVEVDERQITYFAPLGGGAVSINDLARVTILTNDQGPFAEDVHWLLEENGGNSLLIPNSAEGAAQLFDALAPLKGVDFEAAIRAMGSTSTDSFVIWAKDRVRLH
;
A
#
# COMPACT_ATOMS: atom_id res chain seq x y z
N MET A 1 7.01 26.01 16.69
CA MET A 1 6.17 25.18 15.79
C MET A 1 7.00 23.98 15.41
N ILE A 2 6.71 22.81 16.01
CA ILE A 2 7.46 21.57 15.82
C ILE A 2 6.81 20.84 14.63
N ARG A 3 7.63 20.37 13.68
CA ARG A 3 7.14 19.69 12.46
C ARG A 3 6.29 18.46 12.82
N PRO A 4 5.14 18.26 12.16
CA PRO A 4 4.25 17.12 12.40
C PRO A 4 4.91 15.76 12.06
N GLU A 5 5.92 15.75 11.18
CA GLU A 5 6.70 14.54 10.83
C GLU A 5 7.40 13.88 12.03
N ILE A 6 7.76 14.64 13.08
CA ILE A 6 8.46 14.10 14.26
C ILE A 6 7.48 13.43 15.23
N GLN A 7 6.20 13.83 15.23
CA GLN A 7 5.21 13.31 16.18
C GLN A 7 4.74 11.89 15.84
N ASP A 8 4.63 11.58 14.55
CA ASP A 8 4.17 10.25 14.10
C ASP A 8 5.24 9.17 14.27
N LEU A 9 6.51 9.52 14.07
CA LEU A 9 7.65 8.66 14.42
C LEU A 9 7.68 8.39 15.93
N PHE A 10 7.40 9.41 16.75
CA PHE A 10 7.43 9.28 18.20
C PHE A 10 6.34 8.33 18.72
N TRP A 11 5.12 8.41 18.20
CA TRP A 11 4.01 7.54 18.60
C TRP A 11 4.20 6.08 18.19
N ARG A 12 4.74 5.84 16.98
CA ARG A 12 5.02 4.49 16.48
C ARG A 12 6.10 3.77 17.28
N TYR A 13 7.12 4.50 17.76
CA TYR A 13 8.13 3.95 18.68
C TYR A 13 7.63 3.85 20.12
N PHE A 14 6.70 4.71 20.55
CA PHE A 14 6.07 4.65 21.88
C PHE A 14 5.26 3.38 22.09
N GLU A 15 4.49 2.94 21.08
CA GLU A 15 3.73 1.70 21.13
C GLU A 15 4.63 0.46 21.23
N LEU A 16 5.76 0.48 20.50
CA LEU A 16 6.79 -0.56 20.60
C LEU A 16 7.45 -0.55 21.99
N LEU A 17 7.75 0.63 22.55
CA LEU A 17 8.31 0.82 23.89
C LEU A 17 7.38 0.32 24.99
N ILE A 18 6.08 0.57 24.87
CA ILE A 18 5.07 0.09 25.82
C ILE A 18 4.97 -1.43 25.77
N GLY A 19 4.93 -2.04 24.57
CA GLY A 19 4.91 -3.50 24.42
C GLY A 19 6.16 -4.18 24.99
N VAL A 20 7.34 -3.59 24.77
CA VAL A 20 8.62 -4.07 25.33
C VAL A 20 8.66 -3.87 26.85
N ALA A 21 8.18 -2.74 27.38
CA ALA A 21 8.12 -2.49 28.80
C ALA A 21 7.18 -3.47 29.52
N VAL A 22 6.00 -3.74 28.96
CA VAL A 22 5.05 -4.73 29.51
C VAL A 22 5.64 -6.15 29.47
N SER A 23 6.37 -6.49 28.41
CA SER A 23 7.05 -7.78 28.29
C SER A 23 8.18 -7.94 29.33
N LEU A 24 8.98 -6.88 29.55
CA LEU A 24 10.04 -6.86 30.56
C LEU A 24 9.46 -6.93 31.99
N VAL A 25 8.35 -6.26 32.26
CA VAL A 25 7.65 -6.36 33.55
C VAL A 25 7.10 -7.78 33.78
N GLY A 26 6.57 -8.43 32.73
CA GLY A 26 6.15 -9.84 32.79
C GLY A 26 7.29 -10.80 33.12
N VAL A 27 8.46 -10.62 32.49
CA VAL A 27 9.68 -11.40 32.77
C VAL A 27 10.25 -11.10 34.16
N MET A 28 10.17 -9.84 34.61
CA MET A 28 10.63 -9.43 35.95
C MET A 28 9.77 -10.04 37.06
N ILE A 29 8.45 -10.14 36.87
CA ILE A 29 7.53 -10.81 37.80
C ILE A 29 7.75 -12.33 37.81
N PHE A 30 8.16 -12.92 36.68
CA PHE A 30 8.49 -14.35 36.58
C PHE A 30 9.72 -14.75 37.43
N ASN A 31 10.56 -13.78 37.81
CA ASN A 31 11.73 -14.02 38.65
C ASN A 31 11.40 -14.09 40.17
N LEU A 32 10.17 -13.75 40.59
CA LEU A 32 9.74 -13.93 41.98
C LEU A 32 9.20 -15.36 42.18
N HIS A 33 9.88 -16.14 43.02
CA HIS A 33 9.59 -17.56 43.27
C HIS A 33 8.20 -17.80 43.89
N GLY A 34 7.27 -18.34 43.09
CA GLY A 34 5.98 -18.87 43.55
C GLY A 34 5.20 -19.60 42.44
N LEU A 35 4.94 -20.91 42.62
CA LEU A 35 4.34 -21.80 41.61
C LEU A 35 2.92 -21.36 41.16
N LEU A 36 2.16 -20.71 42.05
CA LEU A 36 0.82 -20.16 41.76
C LEU A 36 0.88 -18.87 40.91
N TRP A 37 1.95 -18.08 41.03
CA TRP A 37 2.14 -16.84 40.26
C TRP A 37 2.56 -17.09 38.81
N GLN A 38 3.15 -18.25 38.52
CA GLN A 38 3.53 -18.66 37.16
C GLN A 38 2.32 -18.95 36.25
N GLY A 39 1.21 -19.46 36.81
CA GLY A 39 -0.02 -19.71 36.05
C GLY A 39 -0.73 -18.42 35.62
N ILE A 40 -0.84 -17.45 36.54
CA ILE A 40 -1.44 -16.14 36.26
C ILE A 40 -0.53 -15.35 35.29
N GLY A 41 0.79 -15.40 35.49
CA GLY A 41 1.76 -14.77 34.59
C GLY A 41 1.72 -15.33 33.17
N GLY A 42 1.57 -16.65 33.01
CA GLY A 42 1.40 -17.29 31.70
C GLY A 42 0.12 -16.86 30.98
N LEU A 43 -0.99 -16.73 31.71
CA LEU A 43 -2.27 -16.28 31.14
C LEU A 43 -2.17 -14.83 30.63
N PHE A 44 -1.53 -13.94 31.40
CA PHE A 44 -1.29 -12.56 31.00
C PHE A 44 -0.30 -12.43 29.85
N ALA A 45 0.72 -13.30 29.78
CA ALA A 45 1.67 -13.33 28.67
C ALA A 45 0.98 -13.78 27.36
N ILE A 46 0.15 -14.82 27.41
CA ILE A 46 -0.63 -15.27 26.24
C ILE A 46 -1.64 -14.21 25.80
N ALA A 47 -2.33 -13.57 26.75
CA ALA A 47 -3.25 -12.46 26.44
C ALA A 47 -2.50 -11.26 25.83
N GLY A 48 -1.31 -10.93 26.35
CA GLY A 48 -0.43 -9.89 25.80
C GLY A 48 0.01 -10.21 24.37
N VAL A 49 0.48 -11.43 24.11
CA VAL A 49 0.86 -11.87 22.76
C VAL A 49 -0.34 -11.88 21.82
N ALA A 50 -1.52 -12.31 22.27
CA ALA A 50 -2.74 -12.30 21.46
C ALA A 50 -3.18 -10.87 21.10
N ILE A 51 -3.14 -9.94 22.06
CA ILE A 51 -3.46 -8.53 21.81
C ILE A 51 -2.42 -7.91 20.89
N SER A 52 -1.12 -8.10 21.14
CA SER A 52 -0.05 -7.65 20.25
C SER A 52 -0.15 -8.26 18.85
N TRP A 53 -0.57 -9.52 18.71
CA TRP A 53 -0.78 -10.16 17.40
C TRP A 53 -1.97 -9.55 16.65
N THR A 54 -3.07 -9.25 17.34
CA THR A 54 -4.22 -8.57 16.72
C THR A 54 -3.94 -7.11 16.39
N ALA A 55 -3.16 -6.41 17.22
CA ALA A 55 -2.70 -5.05 16.98
C ALA A 55 -1.68 -4.98 15.85
N TRP A 56 -0.76 -5.94 15.75
CA TRP A 56 0.19 -6.08 14.63
C TRP A 56 -0.55 -6.32 13.31
N ARG A 57 -1.51 -7.27 13.29
CA ARG A 57 -2.35 -7.50 12.11
C ARG A 57 -3.17 -6.27 11.72
N ARG A 58 -3.68 -5.51 12.71
CA ARG A 58 -4.48 -4.30 12.44
C ARG A 58 -3.61 -3.13 11.99
N ALA A 59 -2.42 -2.95 12.55
CA ALA A 59 -1.44 -1.95 12.13
C ALA A 59 -0.96 -2.20 10.68
N GLN A 60 -0.82 -3.46 10.28
CA GLN A 60 -0.53 -3.85 8.89
C GLN A 60 -1.72 -3.65 7.93
N LEU A 61 -2.97 -3.69 8.40
CA LEU A 61 -4.16 -3.36 7.60
C LEU A 61 -4.40 -1.84 7.50
N THR A 62 -3.84 -1.06 8.43
CA THR A 62 -3.80 0.41 8.42
C THR A 62 -2.55 0.96 7.71
N SER A 63 -1.81 0.12 6.96
CA SER A 63 -1.00 0.57 5.82
C SER A 63 -1.87 1.02 4.62
N LYS A 64 -3.19 1.15 4.84
CA LYS A 64 -4.16 1.88 3.99
C LYS A 64 -4.19 3.39 4.23
N THR A 65 -3.23 3.95 4.95
CA THR A 65 -2.95 5.38 4.88
C THR A 65 -1.98 5.58 3.74
N HIS A 66 -2.38 6.34 2.74
CA HIS A 66 -1.64 6.75 1.53
C HIS A 66 -0.23 7.26 1.87
N ASP A 67 0.72 6.36 2.08
CA ASP A 67 2.15 6.62 2.35
C ASP A 67 3.03 6.10 1.18
N GLY A 68 2.39 5.89 0.01
CA GLY A 68 3.13 5.72 -1.24
C GLY A 68 3.78 7.05 -1.63
N PRO A 69 5.00 7.04 -2.18
CA PRO A 69 5.63 8.29 -2.59
C PRO A 69 4.80 8.95 -3.69
N GLY A 70 4.30 10.16 -3.43
CA GLY A 70 3.71 11.02 -4.45
C GLY A 70 2.18 11.09 -4.49
N VAL A 71 1.70 12.02 -5.30
CA VAL A 71 0.28 12.39 -5.43
C VAL A 71 -0.14 12.26 -6.89
N VAL A 72 -1.30 11.65 -7.12
CA VAL A 72 -1.96 11.53 -8.41
C VAL A 72 -3.06 12.58 -8.48
N GLU A 73 -3.00 13.41 -9.51
CA GLU A 73 -4.03 14.37 -9.85
C GLU A 73 -4.64 13.96 -11.20
N VAL A 74 -5.95 13.79 -11.22
CA VAL A 74 -6.71 13.46 -12.43
C VAL A 74 -7.55 14.67 -12.81
N ASP A 75 -7.25 15.23 -13.97
CA ASP A 75 -8.10 16.20 -14.66
C ASP A 75 -8.88 15.51 -15.79
N GLU A 76 -9.85 16.21 -16.38
CA GLU A 76 -10.76 15.69 -17.42
C GLU A 76 -10.05 15.08 -18.65
N ARG A 77 -8.79 15.42 -18.89
CA ARG A 77 -8.02 14.99 -20.07
C ARG A 77 -6.64 14.44 -19.76
N GLN A 78 -6.16 14.54 -18.53
CA GLN A 78 -4.78 14.29 -18.19
C GLN A 78 -4.67 13.69 -16.79
N ILE A 79 -3.79 12.70 -16.67
CA ILE A 79 -3.40 12.07 -15.42
C ILE A 79 -1.98 12.55 -15.13
N THR A 80 -1.79 13.22 -14.00
CA THR A 80 -0.49 13.73 -13.57
C THR A 80 -0.09 13.03 -12.28
N TYR A 81 1.14 12.55 -12.22
CA TYR A 81 1.70 11.95 -11.02
C TYR A 81 2.94 12.73 -10.59
N PHE A 82 2.88 13.24 -9.36
CA PHE A 82 3.94 14.03 -8.73
C PHE A 82 4.68 13.14 -7.72
N ALA A 83 5.95 12.81 -7.97
CA ALA A 83 6.77 12.06 -7.02
C ALA A 83 7.98 12.88 -6.53
N PRO A 84 8.56 12.55 -5.36
CA PRO A 84 9.75 13.26 -4.85
C PRO A 84 10.98 13.14 -5.75
N LEU A 85 11.12 12.01 -6.45
CA LEU A 85 12.27 11.67 -7.30
C LEU A 85 11.79 11.21 -8.70
N GLY A 86 10.83 11.91 -9.26
CA GLY A 86 10.25 11.58 -10.55
C GLY A 86 8.83 12.09 -10.70
N GLY A 87 8.18 11.76 -11.81
CA GLY A 87 6.83 12.16 -12.07
C GLY A 87 6.63 12.39 -13.56
N GLY A 88 5.39 12.62 -13.93
CA GLY A 88 5.03 12.84 -15.31
C GLY A 88 3.55 13.04 -15.47
N ALA A 89 3.17 13.35 -16.69
CA ALA A 89 1.80 13.48 -17.09
C ALA A 89 1.55 12.61 -18.32
N VAL A 90 0.36 12.04 -18.39
CA VAL A 90 -0.15 11.35 -19.57
C VAL A 90 -1.54 11.84 -19.90
N SER A 91 -1.78 12.08 -21.18
CA SER A 91 -3.08 12.45 -21.74
C SER A 91 -3.94 11.19 -21.88
N ILE A 92 -5.17 11.24 -21.36
CA ILE A 92 -6.15 10.16 -21.48
C ILE A 92 -6.44 9.86 -22.97
N ASN A 93 -6.36 10.88 -23.83
CA ASN A 93 -6.59 10.72 -25.27
C ASN A 93 -5.43 10.01 -25.98
N ASP A 94 -4.21 10.19 -25.49
CA ASP A 94 -3.00 9.64 -26.10
C ASP A 94 -2.59 8.29 -25.51
N LEU A 95 -3.29 7.87 -24.45
CA LEU A 95 -3.17 6.57 -23.81
C LEU A 95 -3.29 5.44 -24.85
N ALA A 96 -2.28 4.58 -24.87
CA ALA A 96 -2.17 3.42 -25.73
C ALA A 96 -2.46 2.13 -24.96
N ARG A 97 -2.06 2.06 -23.69
CA ARG A 97 -2.19 0.87 -22.86
C ARG A 97 -2.20 1.22 -21.38
N VAL A 98 -2.97 0.45 -20.61
CA VAL A 98 -2.92 0.45 -19.15
C VAL A 98 -2.66 -0.97 -18.67
N THR A 99 -1.62 -1.11 -17.86
CA THR A 99 -1.16 -2.38 -17.32
C THR A 99 -1.03 -2.26 -15.80
N ILE A 100 -1.49 -3.25 -15.07
CA ILE A 100 -1.20 -3.39 -13.65
C ILE A 100 0.01 -4.32 -13.52
N LEU A 101 1.08 -3.79 -12.94
CA LEU A 101 2.27 -4.54 -12.60
C LEU A 101 2.17 -4.96 -11.13
N THR A 102 2.36 -6.24 -10.90
CA THR A 102 2.39 -6.84 -9.57
C THR A 102 3.80 -7.35 -9.29
N ASN A 103 4.25 -7.30 -8.05
CA ASN A 103 5.54 -7.84 -7.63
C ASN A 103 5.40 -8.67 -6.33
N ASP A 104 6.45 -9.39 -5.96
CA ASP A 104 6.52 -10.27 -4.79
C ASP A 104 7.16 -9.61 -3.55
N GLN A 105 7.38 -8.28 -3.57
CA GLN A 105 8.05 -7.53 -2.51
C GLN A 105 7.10 -7.12 -1.36
N GLY A 106 5.80 -7.42 -1.51
CA GLY A 106 4.83 -7.31 -0.44
C GLY A 106 5.14 -8.28 0.72
N PRO A 107 4.77 -7.97 1.98
CA PRO A 107 3.93 -6.85 2.41
C PRO A 107 4.73 -5.62 2.90
N PHE A 108 6.06 -5.61 2.78
CA PHE A 108 6.92 -4.56 3.34
C PHE A 108 7.22 -3.42 2.36
N ALA A 109 7.05 -3.66 1.06
CA ALA A 109 7.14 -2.68 -0.01
C ALA A 109 5.88 -2.74 -0.88
N GLU A 110 5.63 -1.69 -1.65
CA GLU A 110 4.51 -1.64 -2.59
C GLU A 110 4.61 -2.76 -3.63
N ASP A 111 3.53 -3.53 -3.74
CA ASP A 111 3.43 -4.71 -4.59
C ASP A 111 2.62 -4.47 -5.86
N VAL A 112 1.84 -3.39 -5.93
CA VAL A 112 0.98 -3.07 -7.08
C VAL A 112 1.29 -1.70 -7.65
N HIS A 113 1.56 -1.64 -8.95
CA HIS A 113 1.84 -0.42 -9.69
C HIS A 113 0.98 -0.32 -10.94
N TRP A 114 0.52 0.87 -11.26
CA TRP A 114 -0.17 1.22 -12.48
C TRP A 114 0.84 1.70 -13.52
N LEU A 115 0.87 1.07 -14.69
CA LEU A 115 1.67 1.51 -15.82
C LEU A 115 0.73 2.04 -16.91
N LEU A 116 0.81 3.34 -17.17
CA LEU A 116 0.09 4.04 -18.22
C LEU A 116 1.07 4.35 -19.36
N GLU A 117 0.82 3.83 -20.55
CA GLU A 117 1.67 4.03 -21.72
C GLU A 117 0.94 4.89 -22.76
N GLU A 118 1.61 5.90 -23.32
CA GLU A 118 1.12 6.71 -24.43
C GLU A 118 1.61 6.20 -25.79
N ASN A 119 0.91 6.58 -26.86
CA ASN A 119 1.35 6.25 -28.23
C ASN A 119 2.68 6.90 -28.61
N GLY A 120 3.08 7.99 -27.94
CA GLY A 120 4.33 8.71 -28.14
C GLY A 120 5.57 8.09 -27.47
N GLY A 121 5.43 6.93 -26.79
CA GLY A 121 6.53 6.25 -26.09
C GLY A 121 6.78 6.76 -24.66
N ASN A 122 6.03 7.75 -24.21
CA ASN A 122 6.01 8.19 -22.82
C ASN A 122 5.24 7.16 -21.96
N SER A 123 5.73 6.90 -20.76
CA SER A 123 5.10 5.95 -19.83
C SER A 123 5.15 6.49 -18.41
N LEU A 124 4.05 6.34 -17.68
CA LEU A 124 3.90 6.77 -16.31
C LEU A 124 3.66 5.57 -15.41
N LEU A 125 4.56 5.36 -14.45
CA LEU A 125 4.45 4.33 -13.42
C LEU A 125 3.95 4.98 -12.14
N ILE A 126 2.79 4.55 -11.66
CA ILE A 126 2.11 5.12 -10.50
C ILE A 126 1.91 4.02 -9.44
N PRO A 127 2.48 4.17 -8.24
CA PRO A 127 2.09 3.46 -7.04
C PRO A 127 0.57 3.35 -6.84
N ASN A 128 0.04 2.14 -6.59
CA ASN A 128 -1.35 2.01 -6.12
C ASN A 128 -1.58 2.63 -4.72
N SER A 129 -0.51 2.80 -3.95
CA SER A 129 -0.50 3.44 -2.63
C SER A 129 -0.34 4.97 -2.67
N ALA A 130 -0.11 5.57 -3.85
CA ALA A 130 -0.05 7.02 -3.99
C ALA A 130 -1.37 7.68 -3.61
N GLU A 131 -1.27 8.88 -3.05
CA GLU A 131 -2.46 9.69 -2.74
C GLU A 131 -3.22 10.01 -4.03
N GLY A 132 -4.53 9.76 -4.06
CA GLY A 132 -5.35 9.99 -5.25
C GLY A 132 -5.31 8.86 -6.30
N ALA A 133 -4.54 7.79 -6.12
CA ALA A 133 -4.51 6.66 -7.06
C ALA A 133 -5.89 6.03 -7.32
N ALA A 134 -6.80 6.10 -6.33
CA ALA A 134 -8.19 5.65 -6.48
C ALA A 134 -8.95 6.38 -7.61
N GLN A 135 -8.57 7.63 -7.94
CA GLN A 135 -9.20 8.42 -9.00
C GLN A 135 -8.91 7.85 -10.39
N LEU A 136 -7.87 7.01 -10.55
CA LEU A 136 -7.55 6.37 -11.83
C LEU A 136 -8.68 5.47 -12.33
N PHE A 137 -9.44 4.83 -11.43
CA PHE A 137 -10.58 4.01 -11.82
C PHE A 137 -11.65 4.84 -12.52
N ASP A 138 -11.99 6.00 -11.94
CA ASP A 138 -12.98 6.92 -12.50
C ASP A 138 -12.46 7.59 -13.78
N ALA A 139 -11.16 7.90 -13.84
CA ALA A 139 -10.50 8.48 -15.01
C ALA A 139 -10.54 7.55 -16.23
N LEU A 140 -10.40 6.24 -15.99
CA LEU A 140 -10.34 5.21 -17.03
C LEU A 140 -11.73 4.67 -17.39
N ALA A 141 -12.74 4.84 -16.53
CA ALA A 141 -14.11 4.36 -16.77
C ALA A 141 -14.74 4.80 -18.10
N PRO A 142 -14.48 6.01 -18.65
CA PRO A 142 -14.99 6.42 -19.95
C PRO A 142 -14.38 5.64 -21.13
N LEU A 143 -13.24 4.96 -20.94
CA LEU A 143 -12.57 4.23 -22.01
C LEU A 143 -13.35 2.94 -22.32
N LYS A 144 -13.71 2.76 -23.60
CA LYS A 144 -14.42 1.57 -24.05
C LYS A 144 -13.52 0.34 -23.95
N GLY A 145 -13.98 -0.70 -23.25
CA GLY A 145 -13.31 -2.00 -23.17
C GLY A 145 -12.27 -2.14 -22.04
N VAL A 146 -12.31 -1.29 -21.02
CA VAL A 146 -11.51 -1.48 -19.80
C VAL A 146 -12.04 -2.68 -19.03
N ASP A 147 -11.13 -3.60 -18.67
CA ASP A 147 -11.43 -4.75 -17.82
C ASP A 147 -11.06 -4.46 -16.36
N PHE A 148 -12.02 -3.87 -15.63
CA PHE A 148 -11.86 -3.63 -14.19
C PHE A 148 -11.89 -4.92 -13.36
N GLU A 149 -12.45 -6.01 -13.88
CA GLU A 149 -12.42 -7.28 -13.17
C GLU A 149 -11.00 -7.87 -13.20
N ALA A 150 -10.33 -7.79 -14.35
CA ALA A 150 -8.91 -8.11 -14.48
C ALA A 150 -8.06 -7.20 -13.58
N ALA A 151 -8.41 -5.91 -13.47
CA ALA A 151 -7.73 -4.99 -12.56
C ALA A 151 -7.82 -5.43 -11.10
N ILE A 152 -9.03 -5.76 -10.63
CA ILE A 152 -9.27 -6.24 -9.25
C ILE A 152 -8.56 -7.57 -9.00
N ARG A 153 -8.57 -8.47 -9.98
CA ARG A 153 -7.87 -9.76 -9.89
C ARG A 153 -6.36 -9.57 -9.82
N ALA A 154 -5.80 -8.65 -10.60
CA ALA A 154 -4.39 -8.30 -10.58
C ALA A 154 -3.98 -7.74 -9.21
N MET A 155 -4.76 -6.82 -8.64
CA MET A 155 -4.50 -6.26 -7.30
C MET A 155 -4.53 -7.30 -6.17
N GLY A 156 -5.17 -8.46 -6.39
CA GLY A 156 -5.17 -9.58 -5.45
C GLY A 156 -4.06 -10.61 -5.68
N SER A 157 -3.26 -10.44 -6.74
CA SER A 157 -2.12 -11.31 -7.06
C SER A 157 -0.96 -11.07 -6.10
N THR A 158 -0.30 -12.16 -5.70
CA THR A 158 0.93 -12.12 -4.89
C THR A 158 2.16 -12.56 -5.69
N SER A 159 1.98 -12.86 -6.97
CA SER A 159 3.05 -13.22 -7.89
C SER A 159 3.44 -12.05 -8.77
N THR A 160 4.72 -11.93 -9.08
CA THR A 160 5.25 -10.96 -10.04
C THR A 160 4.69 -11.22 -11.44
N ASP A 161 3.71 -10.43 -11.84
CA ASP A 161 3.01 -10.58 -13.13
C ASP A 161 2.52 -9.22 -13.66
N SER A 162 2.22 -9.17 -14.96
CA SER A 162 1.74 -7.97 -15.66
C SER A 162 0.37 -8.23 -16.28
N PHE A 163 -0.63 -7.46 -15.86
CA PHE A 163 -2.01 -7.60 -16.30
C PHE A 163 -2.42 -6.39 -17.13
N VAL A 164 -2.59 -6.58 -18.44
CA VAL A 164 -3.12 -5.51 -19.31
C VAL A 164 -4.62 -5.41 -19.10
N ILE A 165 -5.08 -4.30 -18.54
CA ILE A 165 -6.51 -4.05 -18.26
C ILE A 165 -7.19 -3.26 -19.38
N TRP A 166 -6.40 -2.56 -20.18
CA TRP A 166 -6.89 -1.82 -21.32
C TRP A 166 -5.80 -1.62 -22.37
N ALA A 167 -6.17 -1.70 -23.63
CA ALA A 167 -5.32 -1.30 -24.75
C ALA A 167 -6.19 -0.59 -25.79
N LYS A 168 -5.66 0.50 -26.33
CA LYS A 168 -6.32 1.21 -27.44
C LYS A 168 -6.34 0.27 -28.64
N ASP A 169 -7.53 0.03 -29.18
CA ASP A 169 -7.69 -0.77 -30.38
C ASP A 169 -6.94 -0.09 -31.53
N ARG A 170 -5.76 -0.62 -31.87
CA ARG A 170 -5.05 -0.15 -33.06
C ARG A 170 -5.82 -0.74 -34.22
N VAL A 171 -6.59 0.11 -34.90
CA VAL A 171 -7.16 -0.21 -36.22
C VAL A 171 -6.03 -0.79 -37.06
N ARG A 172 -6.01 -2.12 -37.21
CA ARG A 172 -5.11 -2.81 -38.12
C ARG A 172 -5.59 -2.42 -39.51
N LEU A 173 -4.93 -1.42 -40.11
CA LEU A 173 -5.08 -1.17 -41.53
C LEU A 173 -4.48 -2.39 -42.25
N HIS A 174 -5.36 -3.22 -42.80
CA HIS A 174 -5.05 -4.26 -43.77
C HIS A 174 -5.18 -3.69 -45.19
#